data_AF-A0A3C1HA25-F1
#
_entry.id   AF-A0A3C1HA25-F1
#
_cell.length_a   1.000
_cell.length_b   1.000
_cell.length_c   1.000
_cell.angle_alpha   90.00
_cell.angle_beta   90.00
_cell.angle_gamma   90.00
#
_symmetry.space_group_name_H-M   'P 1'
#
loop_
_entity.id
_entity.type
_entity.pdbx_description
1 polymer ?
#
loop_
_entity_poly.entity_id
_entity_poly.type
_entity_poly.pdbx_seq_one_letter_code
_entity_poly.pdbx_strand_id
1 'polypeptide(L)' 'MPPTNPGTTPQGLINRNYRFPAEGSPIEERVLEIIQMAIDQSEGNITAAARLLGVNRDYLRYRLGMKTSKSDPPSPS' A
#
# COMPACT_ATOMS: atom_id res chain seq x y z
N MET A 1 -38.23 12.49 -5.88
CA MET A 1 -37.10 12.58 -4.94
C MET A 1 -35.90 11.89 -5.58
N PRO A 2 -34.75 12.56 -5.78
CA PRO A 2 -33.55 11.87 -6.24
C PRO A 2 -32.95 11.05 -5.08
N PRO A 3 -32.35 9.87 -5.33
CA PRO A 3 -31.66 9.12 -4.30
C PRO A 3 -30.42 9.89 -3.83
N THR A 4 -30.33 10.12 -2.52
CA THR A 4 -29.13 10.64 -1.85
C THR A 4 -28.06 9.55 -1.91
N ASN A 5 -27.25 9.56 -2.96
CA ASN A 5 -25.97 8.85 -2.93
C ASN A 5 -25.08 9.65 -1.97
N PRO A 6 -24.69 9.15 -0.79
CA PRO A 6 -23.59 9.76 -0.07
C PRO A 6 -22.37 9.54 -0.97
N GLY A 7 -22.00 10.57 -1.71
CA GLY A 7 -20.72 10.64 -2.38
C GLY A 7 -19.66 10.50 -1.29
N THR A 8 -19.21 9.27 -1.07
CA THR A 8 -17.95 8.94 -0.41
C THR A 8 -16.87 9.53 -1.29
N THR A 9 -16.71 10.84 -1.17
CA THR A 9 -15.49 11.51 -1.61
C THR A 9 -14.41 10.81 -0.81
N PRO A 10 -13.44 10.12 -1.43
CA PRO A 10 -12.35 9.55 -0.67
C PRO A 10 -11.70 10.73 0.04
N GLN A 11 -11.92 10.84 1.36
CA GLN A 11 -11.22 11.76 2.22
C GLN A 11 -9.76 11.43 1.95
N GLY A 12 -9.02 12.36 1.32
CA GLY A 12 -7.70 12.06 0.78
C GLY A 12 -6.86 11.31 1.80
N LEU A 13 -6.17 10.26 1.35
CA LEU A 13 -5.43 9.32 2.21
C LEU A 13 -4.41 10.03 3.13
N ILE A 14 -4.04 11.27 2.79
CA ILE A 14 -3.03 12.05 3.48
C ILE A 14 -3.64 13.36 3.99
N ASN A 15 -3.46 13.61 5.28
CA ASN A 15 -3.77 14.89 5.91
C ASN A 15 -2.84 15.97 5.35
N ARG A 16 -3.38 17.09 4.86
CA ARG A 16 -2.60 18.23 4.36
C ARG A 16 -1.71 18.88 5.44
N ASN A 17 -2.02 18.63 6.72
CA ASN A 17 -1.20 19.06 7.85
C ASN A 17 -0.03 18.11 8.15
N TYR A 18 0.09 16.99 7.43
CA TYR A 18 1.21 16.07 7.58
C TYR A 18 2.53 16.80 7.29
N ARG A 19 3.49 16.65 8.21
CA ARG A 19 4.85 17.17 8.06
C ARG A 19 5.77 15.97 7.99
N PHE A 20 6.53 15.87 6.91
CA PHE A 20 7.58 14.88 6.81
C PHE A 20 8.65 15.16 7.89
N PRO A 21 9.21 14.12 8.54
CA PRO A 21 10.30 14.29 9.48
C PRO A 21 11.54 14.89 8.79
N ALA A 22 12.40 15.54 9.57
CA ALA A 22 13.63 16.16 9.07
C ALA A 22 14.64 15.13 8.53
N GLU A 23 14.58 13.89 9.03
CA GLU A 23 15.32 12.76 8.51
C GLU A 23 14.46 11.99 7.50
N GLY A 24 15.10 11.40 6.49
CA GLY A 24 14.40 10.66 5.45
C GLY A 24 13.52 9.56 6.04
N SER A 25 12.20 9.73 5.95
CA SER A 25 11.27 8.63 6.22
C SER A 25 11.42 7.60 5.11
N PRO A 26 11.56 6.30 5.41
CA PRO A 26 11.64 5.26 4.38
C PRO A 26 10.26 5.10 3.73
N ILE A 27 9.97 5.94 2.73
CA ILE A 27 8.69 5.95 2.00
C ILE A 27 8.41 4.57 1.42
N GLU A 28 9.44 3.87 0.93
CA GLU A 28 9.27 2.53 0.39
C GLU A 28 8.76 1.53 1.44
N GLU A 29 9.27 1.61 2.68
CA GLU A 29 8.78 0.77 3.78
C GLU A 29 7.33 1.12 4.15
N ARG A 30 6.99 2.42 4.18
CA ARG A 30 5.62 2.87 4.43
C ARG A 30 4.65 2.42 3.34
N VAL A 31 5.08 2.45 2.08
CA VAL A 31 4.30 1.90 0.96
C VAL A 31 4.07 0.41 1.16
N LEU A 32 5.09 -0.34 1.58
CA LEU A 32 4.95 -1.77 1.88
C LEU A 32 4.01 -2.04 3.05
N GLU A 33 4.06 -1.23 4.12
CA GLU A 33 3.10 -1.32 5.25
C GLU A 33 1.66 -1.09 4.77
N ILE A 34 1.42 -0.07 3.95
CA ILE A 34 0.10 0.22 3.38
C ILE A 34 -0.40 -0.93 2.51
N ILE A 35 0.50 -1.50 1.70
CA ILE A 35 0.20 -2.68 0.88
C ILE A 35 -0.20 -3.86 1.76
N GLN A 36 0.53 -4.13 2.83
CA GLN A 36 0.23 -5.24 3.74
C GLN A 36 -1.13 -5.04 4.42
N MET A 37 -1.41 -3.84 4.94
CA MET A 37 -2.71 -3.52 5.54
C MET A 37 -3.88 -3.78 4.57
N ALA A 38 -3.74 -3.39 3.30
CA ALA A 38 -4.78 -3.63 2.30
C ALA A 38 -4.96 -5.12 1.98
N ILE A 39 -3.88 -5.90 2.01
CA ILE A 39 -3.93 -7.36 1.82
C ILE A 39 -4.60 -8.04 3.02
N ASP A 40 -4.25 -7.64 4.23
CA ASP A 40 -4.84 -8.18 5.46
C ASP A 40 -6.34 -7.87 5.50
N GLN A 41 -6.72 -6.64 5.17
CA GLN A 41 -8.13 -6.23 5.02
C GLN A 41 -8.86 -7.00 3.90
N SER A 42 -8.12 -7.50 2.91
CA SER A 42 -8.64 -8.30 1.81
C SER A 42 -8.53 -9.81 2.04
N GLU A 43 -8.28 -10.26 3.27
CA GLU A 43 -8.13 -11.67 3.62
C GLU A 43 -7.07 -12.39 2.76
N GLY A 44 -5.97 -11.70 2.44
CA GLY A 44 -4.89 -12.23 1.61
C GLY A 44 -5.12 -12.10 0.09
N ASN A 45 -6.26 -11.55 -0.36
CA ASN A 45 -6.55 -11.43 -1.78
C ASN A 45 -5.88 -10.20 -2.42
N ILE A 46 -4.80 -10.43 -3.16
CA ILE A 46 -4.02 -9.37 -3.84
C ILE A 46 -4.88 -8.55 -4.82
N THR A 47 -5.80 -9.17 -5.54
CA THR A 47 -6.65 -8.45 -6.51
C THR A 47 -7.64 -7.52 -5.80
N ALA A 48 -8.21 -7.97 -4.68
CA ALA A 48 -9.07 -7.13 -3.85
C ALA A 48 -8.28 -5.99 -3.19
N ALA A 49 -7.08 -6.26 -2.68
CA ALA A 49 -6.19 -5.24 -2.13
C ALA A 49 -5.80 -4.18 -3.17
N ALA A 50 -5.53 -4.60 -4.41
CA ALA A 50 -5.25 -3.71 -5.53
C ALA A 50 -6.40 -2.72 -5.78
N ARG A 51 -7.63 -3.25 -5.73
CA ARG A 51 -8.85 -2.47 -5.91
C ARG A 51 -9.08 -1.48 -4.76
N LEU A 52 -8.79 -1.89 -3.51
CA LEU A 52 -8.86 -0.99 -2.35
C LEU A 52 -7.87 0.16 -2.46
N LEU A 53 -6.65 -0.13 -2.93
CA LEU A 53 -5.58 0.87 -3.09
C LEU A 53 -5.69 1.67 -4.40
N GLY A 54 -6.58 1.29 -5.31
CA GLY A 54 -6.74 1.94 -6.62
C GLY A 54 -5.54 1.75 -7.55
N VAL A 55 -4.78 0.65 -7.40
CA VAL A 55 -3.59 0.34 -8.20
C VAL A 55 -3.78 -0.97 -8.99
N ASN A 56 -2.92 -1.22 -9.97
CA ASN A 56 -2.91 -2.51 -10.66
C ASN A 56 -2.34 -3.61 -9.74
N ARG A 57 -2.90 -4.83 -9.80
CA ARG A 57 -2.42 -6.01 -9.06
C ARG A 57 -0.93 -6.28 -9.31
N ASP A 58 -0.45 -6.06 -10.53
CA ASP A 58 0.96 -6.32 -10.88
C ASP A 58 1.92 -5.36 -10.14
N TYR A 59 1.45 -4.15 -9.78
CA TYR A 59 2.22 -3.22 -8.93
C TYR A 59 2.46 -3.80 -7.54
N LEU A 60 1.43 -4.39 -6.93
CA LEU A 60 1.53 -5.06 -5.62
C LEU A 60 2.50 -6.23 -5.68
N ARG A 61 2.38 -7.10 -6.70
CA ARG A 61 3.26 -8.26 -6.87
C ARG A 61 4.72 -7.85 -7.02
N TYR A 62 4.98 -6.82 -7.81
CA TYR A 62 6.32 -6.28 -7.99
C TYR A 62 6.90 -5.80 -6.65
N ARG A 63 6.15 -4.98 -5.90
CA ARG A 63 6.60 -4.45 -4.60
C ARG A 63 6.83 -5.54 -3.54
N LEU A 64 5.95 -6.54 -3.47
CA LEU A 64 6.12 -7.68 -2.57
C LEU A 64 7.33 -8.56 -2.97
N GLY A 65 7.56 -8.72 -4.27
CA GLY A 65 8.69 -9.46 -4.82
C GLY A 65 10.04 -8.83 -4.48
N MET A 66 10.13 -7.49 -4.37
CA MET A 66 11.37 -6.81 -3.96
C MET A 66 11.79 -7.13 -2.52
N LYS A 67 10.82 -7.42 -1.62
CA LYS A 67 11.10 -7.72 -0.22
C LYS A 67 11.73 -9.10 -0.03
N THR A 68 11.38 -10.10 -0.86
CA THR A 68 11.97 -11.45 -0.78
C THR A 68 13.41 -11.50 -1.29
N SER A 69 13.85 -10.53 -2.10
CA SER A 69 15.21 -10.48 -2.64
C SER A 69 16.25 -9.86 -1.70
N LYS A 70 15.84 -9.25 -0.57
CA LYS A 70 16.74 -8.57 0.37
C LYS A 70 16.94 -9.31 1.70
N SER A 71 16.29 -10.46 1.91
CA SER A 71 16.36 -11.25 3.16
C SER A 71 17.03 -12.62 3.05
N ASP A 72 17.61 -12.97 1.90
CA ASP A 72 18.58 -14.07 1.79
C ASP A 72 19.93 -13.47 1.32
N PRO A 73 20.92 -13.27 2.19
CA PRO A 73 22.28 -13.17 1.70
C PRO A 73 22.62 -14.51 1.04
N PRO A 74 23.10 -14.56 -0.22
CA PRO A 74 23.75 -15.77 -0.70
C PRO A 74 24.89 -16.08 0.26
N SER A 75 24.84 -17.25 0.91
CA SER A 75 25.94 -17.76 1.72
C SER A 75 27.25 -17.56 0.97
N PRO A 76 28.24 -16.88 1.55
CA PRO A 76 29.57 -16.84 0.94
C PRO A 76 30.13 -18.26 0.97
N SER A 77 30.33 -18.83 -0.21
CA SER A 77 31.19 -20.00 -0.40
C SER A 77 32.63 -19.67 -0.11
#